data_AF-A0A848ZJZ6-F1
#
_entry.id   AF-A0A848ZJZ6-F1
#
_cell.length_a   1.000
_cell.length_b   1.000
_cell.length_c   1.000
_cell.angle_alpha   90.00
_cell.angle_beta   90.00
_cell.angle_gamma   90.00
#
_symmetry.space_group_name_H-M   'P 1'
#
loop_
_entity.id
_entity.type
_entity.pdbx_description
1 polymer ?
#
loop_
_entity_poly.entity_id
_entity_poly.type
_entity_poly.pdbx_seq_one_letter_code
_entity_poly.pdbx_strand_id
1 'polypeptide(L)'
;MKDHSQAVVSKKVLIPFILITSLFALWGFANAVTDPMVQAFKKVLELSNSQAAWVQMAFYGGYFCMALPAALFVRKYSYKVGVLIGLALYAGGALLFYPAAITEQFWFFCLGLYVLT
;
A
#
# COMPACT_ATOMS: atom_id res chain seq x y z
N MET A 1 -31.76 34.50 -17.58
CA MET A 1 -30.42 33.84 -17.51
C MET A 1 -30.65 32.34 -17.60
N LYS A 2 -30.20 31.69 -18.68
CA LYS A 2 -30.30 30.23 -18.81
C LYS A 2 -29.17 29.65 -17.97
N ASP A 3 -29.53 29.10 -16.82
CA ASP A 3 -28.61 28.37 -15.95
C ASP A 3 -28.23 27.07 -16.66
N HIS A 4 -27.15 27.11 -17.43
CA HIS A 4 -26.50 25.92 -17.95
C HIS A 4 -25.72 25.29 -16.79
N SER A 5 -26.47 24.64 -15.89
CA SER A 5 -25.93 23.74 -14.87
C SER A 5 -25.24 22.59 -15.59
N GLN A 6 -23.98 22.81 -15.98
CA GLN A 6 -23.12 21.78 -16.51
C GLN A 6 -22.91 20.76 -15.41
N ALA A 7 -23.31 19.52 -15.68
CA ALA A 7 -23.10 18.43 -14.73
C ALA A 7 -21.61 18.34 -14.37
N VAL A 8 -21.29 18.51 -13.07
CA VAL A 8 -19.93 18.47 -12.52
C VAL A 8 -19.21 17.16 -12.87
N VAL A 9 -19.98 16.08 -13.09
CA VAL A 9 -19.48 14.80 -13.60
C VAL A 9 -20.31 14.40 -14.83
N SER A 10 -19.65 14.24 -15.97
CA SER A 10 -20.31 13.78 -17.20
C SER A 10 -20.80 12.33 -17.05
N LYS A 11 -22.02 12.03 -17.53
CA LYS A 11 -22.62 10.67 -17.42
C LYS A 11 -21.73 9.55 -17.99
N LYS A 12 -20.84 9.87 -18.93
CA LYS A 12 -19.84 8.92 -19.48
C LYS A 12 -18.74 8.52 -18.49
N VAL A 13 -18.41 9.35 -17.51
CA VAL A 13 -17.35 9.10 -16.51
C VAL A 13 -17.90 8.79 -15.12
N LEU A 14 -19.22 8.73 -14.96
CA LEU A 14 -19.89 8.44 -13.69
C LEU A 14 -19.43 7.09 -13.10
N ILE A 15 -19.36 6.04 -13.92
CA ILE A 15 -18.93 4.70 -13.49
C ILE A 15 -17.45 4.70 -13.07
N PRO A 16 -16.48 5.19 -13.89
CA PRO A 16 -15.09 5.35 -13.45
C PRO A 16 -14.93 6.18 -12.18
N PHE A 17 -15.73 7.24 -12.03
CA PHE A 17 -15.66 8.12 -10.87
C PHE A 17 -16.08 7.38 -9.58
N ILE A 18 -17.24 6.74 -9.57
CA ILE A 18 -17.71 5.95 -8.42
C ILE A 18 -16.70 4.85 -8.07
N LEU A 19 -16.16 4.18 -9.09
CA LEU A 19 -15.21 3.10 -8.90
C LEU A 19 -13.87 3.60 -8.31
N ILE A 20 -13.33 4.73 -8.80
CA ILE A 20 -12.11 5.33 -8.25
C ILE A 20 -12.35 5.85 -6.83
N THR A 21 -13.47 6.55 -6.58
CA THR A 21 -13.79 7.07 -5.24
C THR A 21 -13.92 5.94 -4.20
N SER A 22 -14.60 4.86 -4.55
CA SER A 22 -14.71 3.69 -3.67
C SER A 22 -13.37 2.98 -3.46
N LEU A 23 -12.56 2.79 -4.53
CA LEU A 23 -11.22 2.22 -4.41
C LEU A 23 -10.34 3.06 -3.48
N PHE A 24 -10.40 4.38 -3.61
CA PHE A 24 -9.58 5.29 -2.79
C PHE A 24 -9.96 5.21 -1.32
N ALA A 25 -11.27 5.12 -1.02
CA ALA A 25 -11.76 4.93 0.34
C ALA A 25 -11.32 3.59 0.94
N LEU A 26 -11.45 2.49 0.18
CA LEU A 26 -11.00 1.16 0.60
C LEU A 26 -9.48 1.09 0.81
N TRP A 27 -8.72 1.70 -0.10
CA TRP A 27 -7.26 1.80 0.02
C TRP A 27 -6.84 2.61 1.24
N GLY A 28 -7.49 3.75 1.50
CA GLY A 28 -7.25 4.56 2.70
C GLY A 28 -7.56 3.80 3.99
N PHE A 29 -8.65 3.02 4.02
CA PHE A 29 -8.98 2.15 5.15
C PHE A 29 -7.91 1.08 5.39
N ALA A 30 -7.49 0.36 4.34
CA ALA A 30 -6.45 -0.66 4.46
C ALA A 30 -5.13 -0.07 4.98
N ASN A 31 -4.73 1.10 4.46
CA ASN A 31 -3.54 1.80 4.91
C ASN A 31 -3.64 2.23 6.38
N ALA A 32 -4.80 2.74 6.80
CA ALA A 32 -5.04 3.13 8.20
C ALA A 32 -5.00 1.95 9.19
N VAL A 33 -5.37 0.75 8.75
CA VAL A 33 -5.28 -0.48 9.58
C VAL A 33 -3.84 -1.02 9.65
N THR A 34 -3.00 -0.68 8.67
CA THR A 34 -1.62 -1.19 8.61
C THR A 34 -0.75 -0.65 9.74
N ASP A 35 -0.86 0.64 10.05
CA ASP A 35 -0.06 1.27 11.12
C ASP A 35 -0.23 0.60 12.49
N PRO A 36 -1.45 0.44 13.04
CA PRO A 36 -1.64 -0.25 14.31
C PRO A 36 -1.24 -1.73 14.25
N MET A 37 -1.43 -2.39 13.11
CA MET A 37 -0.98 -3.77 12.90
C MET A 37 0.55 -3.88 13.05
N VAL A 38 1.29 -3.04 12.33
CA VAL A 38 2.76 -3.00 12.39
C VAL A 38 3.25 -2.69 13.81
N GLN A 39 2.59 -1.78 14.54
CA GLN A 39 2.93 -1.48 15.93
C GLN A 39 2.67 -2.66 16.87
N ALA A 40 1.56 -3.39 16.69
CA ALA A 40 1.25 -4.59 17.47
C ALA A 40 2.33 -5.66 17.26
N PHE A 41 2.74 -5.91 16.02
CA PHE A 41 3.82 -6.86 15.71
C PHE A 41 5.17 -6.45 16.30
N LYS A 42 5.54 -5.17 16.22
CA LYS A 42 6.76 -4.66 16.87
C LYS A 42 6.77 -4.93 18.37
N LYS A 43 5.60 -4.85 19.02
CA LYS A 43 5.43 -5.13 20.44
C LYS A 43 5.48 -6.62 20.75
N VAL A 44 4.80 -7.45 19.94
CA VAL A 44 4.76 -8.92 20.11
C VAL A 44 6.15 -9.55 19.93
N LEU A 45 6.94 -9.05 18.98
CA LEU A 45 8.28 -9.56 18.68
C LEU A 45 9.37 -9.04 19.64
N GLU A 46 9.02 -8.23 20.64
CA GLU A 46 9.94 -7.61 21.62
C GLU A 46 11.27 -7.12 21.00
N LEU A 47 11.17 -6.33 19.92
CA LEU A 47 12.33 -5.99 19.10
C LEU A 47 13.42 -5.25 19.89
N SER A 48 14.65 -5.74 19.79
CA SER A 48 15.81 -5.03 20.32
C SER A 48 16.16 -3.79 19.48
N ASN A 49 16.95 -2.85 20.02
CA ASN A 49 17.33 -1.63 19.31
C ASN A 49 17.97 -1.89 17.94
N SER A 50 18.75 -2.97 17.80
CA SER A 50 19.35 -3.33 16.51
C SER A 50 18.30 -3.82 15.51
N GLN A 51 17.33 -4.62 15.95
CA GLN A 51 16.22 -5.07 15.11
C GLN A 51 15.30 -3.91 14.70
N ALA A 52 15.06 -2.96 15.59
CA ALA A 52 14.29 -1.76 15.25
C ALA A 52 14.93 -0.94 14.12
N ALA A 53 16.28 -0.84 14.11
CA ALA A 53 17.01 -0.19 13.02
C ALA A 53 16.86 -0.94 11.69
N TRP A 54 16.89 -2.27 11.70
CA TRP A 54 16.63 -3.10 10.52
C TRP A 54 15.21 -2.92 9.97
N VAL A 55 14.21 -2.78 10.84
CA VAL A 55 12.83 -2.50 10.43
C VAL A 55 12.71 -1.13 9.76
N GLN A 56 13.38 -0.10 10.30
CA GLN A 56 13.42 1.22 9.66
C GLN A 56 14.13 1.16 8.31
N MET A 57 15.26 0.45 8.24
CA MET A 57 15.97 0.22 6.98
C MET A 57 15.07 -0.48 5.95
N ALA A 58 14.31 -1.49 6.36
CA ALA A 58 13.37 -2.17 5.49
C ALA A 58 12.26 -1.22 5.00
N PHE A 59 11.68 -0.43 5.90
CA PHE A 59 10.62 0.53 5.57
C PHE A 59 11.09 1.61 4.57
N TYR A 60 12.21 2.28 4.85
CA TYR A 60 12.75 3.31 3.94
C TYR A 60 13.35 2.69 2.67
N GLY A 61 13.91 1.49 2.78
CA GLY A 61 14.45 0.73 1.67
C GLY A 61 13.37 0.33 0.67
N GLY A 62 12.19 -0.09 1.14
CA GLY A 62 11.04 -0.43 0.30
C GLY A 62 10.59 0.79 -0.52
N TYR A 63 10.32 1.91 0.15
CA TYR A 63 9.97 3.16 -0.53
C TYR A 63 10.98 3.58 -1.61
N PHE A 64 12.28 3.54 -1.28
CA PHE A 64 13.32 3.93 -2.22
C PHE A 64 13.41 2.97 -3.41
N CYS A 65 13.45 1.66 -3.13
CA CYS A 65 13.61 0.63 -4.15
C CYS A 65 12.37 0.46 -5.02
N MET A 66 11.16 0.71 -4.49
CA MET A 66 9.91 0.58 -5.25
C MET A 66 9.57 1.85 -6.03
N ALA A 67 9.95 3.05 -5.56
CA ALA A 67 9.62 4.30 -6.24
C ALA A 67 10.20 4.40 -7.67
N LEU A 68 11.45 4.01 -7.86
CA LEU A 68 12.14 4.07 -9.16
C LEU A 68 11.53 3.12 -10.21
N PRO A 69 11.41 1.80 -9.93
CA PRO A 69 10.74 0.85 -10.82
C PRO A 69 9.29 1.24 -11.07
N ALA A 70 8.54 1.64 -10.04
CA ALA A 70 7.14 2.05 -10.20
C ALA A 70 7.02 3.25 -11.15
N ALA A 71 7.86 4.28 -10.98
CA ALA A 71 7.86 5.45 -11.86
C ALA A 71 8.17 5.06 -13.32
N LEU A 72 9.17 4.21 -13.55
CA LEU A 72 9.54 3.74 -14.90
C LEU A 72 8.42 2.88 -15.53
N PHE A 73 7.77 2.02 -14.73
CA PHE A 73 6.72 1.11 -15.20
C PHE A 73 5.45 1.87 -15.58
N VAL A 74 5.02 2.84 -14.75
CA VAL A 74 3.88 3.71 -15.04
C VAL A 74 4.11 4.53 -16.31
N ARG A 75 5.35 5.00 -16.53
CA ARG A 75 5.72 5.75 -17.75
C ARG A 75 5.70 4.90 -19.03
N LYS A 76 6.03 3.60 -18.91
CA LYS A 76 6.18 2.69 -20.06
C LYS A 76 4.88 1.98 -20.47
N TYR A 77 4.04 1.58 -19.52
CA TYR A 77 2.85 0.78 -19.82
C TYR A 77 1.56 1.60 -19.75
N SER A 78 1.05 1.83 -18.54
CA SER A 78 -0.15 2.63 -18.30
C SER A 78 -0.34 2.84 -16.80
N TYR A 79 -0.94 3.96 -16.43
CA TYR A 79 -1.30 4.27 -15.04
C TYR A 79 -2.14 3.17 -14.38
N LYS A 80 -3.11 2.59 -15.12
CA LYS A 80 -3.98 1.52 -14.61
C LYS A 80 -3.21 0.27 -14.19
N VAL A 81 -2.21 -0.11 -14.98
CA VAL A 81 -1.38 -1.30 -14.71
C VAL A 81 -0.48 -1.05 -13.50
N GLY A 82 0.08 0.15 -13.36
CA GLY A 82 0.87 0.53 -12.19
C GLY A 82 0.07 0.45 -10.89
N VAL A 83 -1.17 0.98 -10.89
CA VAL A 83 -2.06 0.89 -9.72
C VAL A 83 -2.38 -0.58 -9.38
N LEU A 84 -2.67 -1.42 -10.37
CA LEU A 84 -2.95 -2.85 -10.13
C LEU A 84 -1.75 -3.60 -9.55
N ILE A 85 -0.54 -3.35 -10.07
CA ILE A 85 0.69 -3.97 -9.55
C ILE A 85 0.96 -3.51 -8.12
N GLY A 86 0.82 -2.21 -7.83
CA GLY A 86 0.96 -1.68 -6.48
C GLY A 86 -0.04 -2.31 -5.51
N LEU A 87 -1.30 -2.48 -5.93
CA LEU A 87 -2.31 -3.16 -5.12
C LEU A 87 -1.97 -4.64 -4.88
N ALA A 88 -1.44 -5.33 -5.90
CA ALA A 88 -1.02 -6.71 -5.79
C ALA A 88 0.19 -6.88 -4.86
N LEU A 89 1.17 -5.98 -4.94
CA LEU A 89 2.30 -5.94 -4.01
C LEU A 89 1.84 -5.68 -2.58
N TYR A 90 0.95 -4.70 -2.39
CA TYR A 90 0.39 -4.39 -1.08
C TYR A 90 -0.36 -5.59 -0.49
N ALA A 91 -1.20 -6.27 -1.27
CA ALA A 91 -1.88 -7.49 -0.85
C ALA A 91 -0.89 -8.62 -0.54
N GLY A 92 0.18 -8.78 -1.35
CA GLY A 92 1.24 -9.75 -1.11
C GLY A 92 2.02 -9.48 0.18
N GLY A 93 2.36 -8.21 0.44
CA GLY A 93 2.99 -7.76 1.68
C GLY A 93 2.10 -8.02 2.89
N ALA A 94 0.80 -7.68 2.79
CA ALA A 94 -0.20 -7.98 3.82
C ALA A 94 -0.30 -9.49 4.13
N LEU A 95 -0.29 -10.33 3.10
CA LEU A 95 -0.34 -11.79 3.25
C LEU A 95 0.92 -12.36 3.93
N LEU A 96 2.09 -11.74 3.74
CA LEU A 96 3.33 -12.15 4.42
C LEU A 96 3.28 -11.91 5.94
N PHE A 97 2.42 -11.01 6.44
CA PHE A 97 2.22 -10.84 7.88
C PHE A 97 1.48 -12.03 8.52
N TYR A 98 0.69 -12.80 7.77
CA TYR A 98 0.01 -13.98 8.29
C TYR A 98 1.00 -15.07 8.78
N PRO A 99 1.95 -15.57 7.98
CA PRO A 99 2.98 -16.49 8.46
C PRO A 99 3.93 -15.82 9.45
N ALA A 100 4.16 -14.49 9.37
CA ALA A 100 4.95 -13.79 10.37
C ALA A 100 4.30 -13.83 11.77
N ALA A 101 2.96 -13.75 11.85
CA ALA A 101 2.22 -13.87 13.11
C ALA A 101 2.30 -15.28 13.71
N ILE A 102 2.22 -16.31 12.88
CA ILE A 102 2.20 -17.71 13.36
C ILE A 102 3.61 -18.17 13.76
N THR A 103 4.62 -17.77 12.99
CA THR A 103 6.00 -18.24 13.19
C THR A 103 6.82 -17.33 14.11
N GLU A 104 6.32 -16.14 14.42
CA GLU A 104 6.99 -15.09 15.20
C GLU A 104 8.41 -14.78 14.71
N GLN A 105 8.65 -14.96 13.40
CA GLN A 105 9.96 -14.72 12.80
C GLN A 105 10.10 -13.26 12.36
N PHE A 106 11.12 -12.60 12.88
CA PHE A 106 11.51 -11.23 12.55
C PHE A 106 11.67 -10.99 11.03
N TRP A 107 12.23 -11.96 10.31
CA TRP A 107 12.52 -11.81 8.88
C TRP A 107 11.27 -11.74 8.00
N PHE A 108 10.22 -12.51 8.31
CA PHE A 108 8.95 -12.43 7.57
C PHE A 108 8.26 -11.10 7.82
N PHE A 109 8.36 -10.56 9.04
CA PHE A 109 7.85 -9.23 9.36
C PHE A 109 8.59 -8.13 8.56
N CYS A 110 9.92 -8.18 8.52
CA CYS A 110 10.72 -7.22 7.75
C CYS A 110 10.45 -7.30 6.25
N LEU A 111 10.35 -8.51 5.68
CA LEU A 111 10.02 -8.70 4.27
C LEU A 111 8.60 -8.24 3.94
N GLY A 112 7.62 -8.61 4.77
CA GLY A 112 6.23 -8.16 4.61
C GLY A 112 6.12 -6.65 4.66
N LEU A 113 6.82 -6.00 5.61
CA LEU A 113 6.87 -4.55 5.71
C LEU A 113 7.56 -3.91 4.50
N TYR A 114 8.69 -4.45 4.06
CA TYR A 114 9.42 -3.98 2.89
C TYR A 114 8.58 -4.03 1.61
N VAL A 115 7.78 -5.09 1.43
CA VAL A 115 6.92 -5.26 0.24
C VAL A 115 5.67 -4.40 0.32
N LEU A 116 5.20 -4.11 1.53
CA LEU A 116 4.02 -3.29 1.76
C LEU A 116 4.28 -1.79 1.50
N THR A 117 5.52 -1.33 1.67
CA THR A 117 5.99 0.05 1.45
C THR A 117 6.49 0.29 0.04
#